data_AF-D3Z394-F1
#
_entry.id   AF-D3Z394-F1
#
_cell.length_a   1.000
_cell.length_b   1.000
_cell.length_c   1.000
_cell.angle_alpha   90.00
_cell.angle_beta   90.00
_cell.angle_gamma   90.00
#
_symmetry.space_group_name_H-M   'P 1'
#
loop_
_entity.id
_entity.type
_entity.pdbx_description
1 polymer ?
#
loop_
_entity_poly.entity_id
_entity_poly.type
_entity_poly.pdbx_seq_one_letter_code
_entity_poly.pdbx_strand_id
1 'polypeptide(L)'
;MFRRERSIPLRSSAAALSNNLSVLQLPARDLTHFGVVHGPSAQLLSAAPEGVPLAQRQLHVKEGAGVSPPLITQVHWCVLPFRVLLVLTSHRGIQMYESDGSVMVYWHALDSGDASSVQAMFARGIAASVHFICVGTCSGRVLVFDIPAKGPNIVLSEELAGHQTPITD
;
A
#
# COMPACT_ATOMS: atom_id res chain seq x y z
N MET A 1 19.08 13.14 -19.73
CA MET A 1 19.10 11.98 -20.65
C MET A 1 18.58 10.78 -19.86
N PHE A 2 17.56 10.08 -20.34
CA PHE A 2 17.08 8.86 -19.68
C PHE A 2 18.00 7.69 -20.05
N ARG A 3 18.43 6.91 -19.05
CA ARG A 3 19.22 5.69 -19.25
C ARG A 3 18.36 4.48 -18.91
N ARG A 4 18.39 3.46 -19.77
CA ARG A 4 17.71 2.19 -19.49
C ARG A 4 18.49 1.44 -18.41
N GLU A 5 17.83 1.19 -17.29
CA GLU A 5 18.34 0.31 -16.24
C GLU A 5 18.21 -1.17 -16.63
N ARG A 6 18.86 -2.04 -15.86
CA ARG A 6 18.75 -3.50 -16.06
C ARG A 6 17.34 -3.99 -15.70
N SER A 7 16.90 -5.03 -16.41
CA SER A 7 15.60 -5.65 -16.15
C SER A 7 15.60 -6.38 -14.82
N ILE A 8 14.53 -6.21 -14.05
CA ILE A 8 14.31 -6.89 -12.78
C ILE A 8 13.23 -7.96 -12.99
N PRO A 9 13.53 -9.26 -12.74
CA PRO A 9 12.54 -10.31 -12.94
C PRO A 9 11.44 -10.24 -11.88
N LEU A 10 10.19 -10.18 -12.34
CA LEU A 10 9.00 -10.28 -11.51
C LEU A 10 8.52 -11.74 -11.46
N ARG A 11 7.86 -12.14 -10.36
CA ARG A 11 7.25 -13.47 -10.24
C ARG A 11 5.98 -13.63 -11.07
N SER A 12 5.30 -12.53 -11.36
CA SER A 12 4.06 -12.48 -12.13
C SER A 12 3.93 -11.15 -12.86
N SER A 13 2.93 -11.03 -13.73
CA SER A 13 2.60 -9.79 -14.42
C SER A 13 2.04 -8.76 -13.45
N ALA A 14 2.41 -7.49 -13.63
CA ALA A 14 1.78 -6.41 -12.88
C ALA A 14 0.28 -6.32 -13.22
N ALA A 15 -0.54 -6.00 -12.23
CA ALA A 15 -1.98 -5.79 -12.40
C ALA A 15 -2.25 -4.57 -13.29
N ALA A 16 -3.29 -4.64 -14.11
CA ALA A 16 -3.71 -3.53 -14.98
C ALA A 16 -4.45 -2.43 -14.17
N LEU A 17 -3.76 -1.81 -13.22
CA LEU A 17 -4.25 -0.78 -12.32
C LEU A 17 -3.27 0.40 -12.29
N SER A 18 -3.74 1.63 -12.11
CA SER A 18 -2.86 2.73 -11.70
C SER A 18 -2.25 2.44 -10.31
N ASN A 19 -1.08 3.00 -10.02
CA ASN A 19 -0.39 2.84 -8.74
C ASN A 19 -0.09 1.37 -8.36
N ASN A 20 0.09 0.50 -9.36
CA ASN A 20 0.47 -0.90 -9.22
C ASN A 20 1.98 -1.11 -8.95
N LEU A 21 2.78 -0.04 -9.02
CA LEU A 21 4.22 -0.03 -8.78
C LEU A 21 4.56 1.09 -7.79
N SER A 22 5.35 0.76 -6.77
CA SER A 22 6.02 1.73 -5.91
C SER A 22 7.50 1.43 -5.85
N VAL A 23 8.30 2.47 -5.66
CA VAL A 23 9.76 2.39 -5.62
C VAL A 23 10.24 3.17 -4.40
N LEU A 24 11.06 2.54 -3.56
CA LEU A 24 11.74 3.18 -2.46
C LEU A 24 13.26 3.03 -2.67
N GLN A 25 13.93 4.15 -2.87
CA GLN A 25 15.38 4.19 -2.95
C GLN A 25 15.98 4.31 -1.55
N LEU A 26 17.00 3.50 -1.26
CA LEU A 26 17.76 3.54 -0.01
C LEU A 26 19.25 3.79 -0.32
N PRO A 27 19.65 5.04 -0.60
CA PRO A 27 21.02 5.36 -1.02
C PRO A 27 22.09 4.92 -0.02
N ALA A 28 21.79 5.04 1.28
CA ALA A 28 22.71 4.63 2.35
C ALA A 28 23.02 3.12 2.36
N ARG A 29 22.19 2.30 1.71
CA ARG A 29 22.36 0.84 1.60
C ARG A 29 22.66 0.39 0.17
N ASP A 30 22.80 1.34 -0.75
CA ASP A 30 22.94 1.09 -2.19
C ASP A 30 21.87 0.10 -2.71
N LEU A 31 20.62 0.33 -2.32
CA LEU A 31 19.52 -0.60 -2.55
C LEU A 31 18.28 0.13 -3.05
N THR A 32 17.54 -0.52 -3.95
CA THR A 32 16.20 -0.09 -4.35
C THR A 32 15.18 -1.16 -4.01
N HIS A 33 14.10 -0.77 -3.35
CA HIS A 33 12.93 -1.60 -3.13
C HIS A 33 11.87 -1.31 -4.18
N PHE A 34 11.23 -2.37 -4.68
CA PHE A 34 10.11 -2.31 -5.62
C PHE A 34 8.93 -3.06 -5.04
N GLY A 35 7.76 -2.45 -5.10
CA GLY A 35 6.49 -3.04 -4.68
C GLY A 35 5.60 -3.12 -5.88
N VAL A 36 5.20 -4.33 -6.28
CA VAL A 36 4.42 -4.57 -7.50
C VAL A 36 3.14 -5.31 -7.15
N VAL A 37 2.00 -4.82 -7.60
CA VAL A 37 0.70 -5.48 -7.43
C VAL A 37 0.47 -6.46 -8.57
N HIS A 38 0.04 -7.68 -8.25
CA HIS A 38 -0.27 -8.75 -9.23
C HIS A 38 -1.75 -9.17 -9.23
N GLY A 39 -2.62 -8.42 -8.55
CA GLY A 39 -4.03 -8.76 -8.35
C GLY A 39 -4.28 -9.04 -6.86
N PRO A 40 -4.41 -10.30 -6.41
CA PRO A 40 -4.66 -10.60 -5.00
C PRO A 40 -3.40 -10.63 -4.12
N SER A 41 -2.24 -10.41 -4.72
CA SER A 41 -0.96 -10.38 -4.02
C SER A 41 -0.07 -9.26 -4.54
N ALA A 42 0.83 -8.78 -3.69
CA ALA A 42 1.86 -7.83 -4.04
C ALA A 42 3.23 -8.47 -3.83
N GLN A 43 4.16 -8.23 -4.74
CA GLN A 43 5.54 -8.65 -4.61
C GLN A 43 6.39 -7.47 -4.14
N LEU A 44 7.20 -7.71 -3.12
CA LEU A 44 8.30 -6.83 -2.74
C LEU A 44 9.61 -7.41 -3.24
N LEU A 45 10.42 -6.56 -3.84
CA LEU A 45 11.71 -6.89 -4.41
C LEU A 45 12.74 -5.91 -3.87
N SER A 46 13.92 -6.40 -3.57
CA SER A 46 15.09 -5.57 -3.27
C SER A 46 16.13 -5.84 -4.34
N ALA A 47 16.65 -4.82 -5.00
CA ALA A 47 17.69 -4.96 -6.01
C ALA A 47 18.85 -4.00 -5.73
N ALA A 48 20.07 -4.52 -5.86
CA ALA A 48 21.29 -3.72 -5.92
C ALA A 48 21.34 -2.94 -7.26
N PRO A 49 22.23 -1.95 -7.44
CA PRO A 49 22.30 -1.13 -8.66
C PRO A 49 22.53 -1.96 -9.93
N GLU A 50 23.18 -3.11 -9.78
CA GLU A 50 23.41 -4.06 -10.87
C GLU A 50 22.16 -4.83 -11.31
N GLY A 51 20.98 -4.50 -10.78
CA GLY A 51 19.69 -5.12 -11.12
C GLY A 51 19.53 -6.54 -10.58
N VAL A 52 20.46 -7.01 -9.74
CA VAL A 52 20.43 -8.34 -9.14
C VAL A 52 19.45 -8.34 -7.96
N PRO A 53 18.38 -9.16 -7.99
CA PRO A 53 17.47 -9.28 -6.86
C PRO A 53 18.18 -9.88 -5.65
N LEU A 54 18.16 -9.18 -4.52
CA LEU A 54 18.72 -9.63 -3.24
C LEU A 54 17.69 -10.31 -2.35
N ALA A 55 16.45 -9.81 -2.37
CA ALA A 55 15.37 -10.33 -1.55
C ALA A 55 14.04 -10.21 -2.29
N GLN A 56 13.18 -11.21 -2.10
CA GLN A 56 11.83 -11.22 -2.64
C GLN A 56 10.84 -11.65 -1.57
N ARG A 57 9.73 -10.95 -1.45
CA ARG A 57 8.62 -11.29 -0.54
C ARG A 57 7.30 -11.15 -1.27
N GLN A 58 6.34 -11.99 -0.91
CA GLN A 58 4.97 -11.87 -1.39
C GLN A 58 4.08 -11.49 -0.21
N LEU A 59 3.26 -10.47 -0.41
CA LEU A 59 2.23 -10.03 0.52
C LEU A 59 0.87 -10.38 -0.05
N HIS A 60 -0.04 -10.73 0.84
CA HIS A 60 -1.42 -11.08 0.51
C HIS A 60 -2.37 -10.14 1.24
N VAL A 61 -3.54 -9.95 0.65
CA VAL A 61 -4.62 -9.26 1.35
C VAL A 61 -4.99 -10.04 2.61
N LYS A 62 -5.11 -9.35 3.74
CA LYS A 62 -5.56 -9.98 4.98
C LYS A 62 -6.97 -10.52 4.80
N GLU A 63 -7.19 -11.76 5.22
CA GLU A 63 -8.52 -12.33 5.25
C GLU A 63 -9.37 -11.62 6.32
N GLY A 64 -10.60 -11.28 5.96
CA GLY A 64 -11.56 -10.60 6.84
C GLY A 64 -12.97 -11.10 6.54
N ALA A 65 -13.94 -10.75 7.39
CA ALA A 65 -15.32 -11.25 7.34
C ALA A 65 -16.16 -10.75 6.13
N GLY A 66 -15.53 -10.14 5.12
CA GLY A 66 -16.19 -9.52 3.98
C GLY A 66 -16.19 -10.38 2.71
N VAL A 67 -17.25 -10.25 1.90
CA VAL A 67 -17.43 -10.94 0.61
C VAL A 67 -16.61 -10.33 -0.53
N SER A 68 -16.01 -9.16 -0.33
CA SER A 68 -15.21 -8.47 -1.35
C SER A 68 -14.05 -9.34 -1.84
N PRO A 69 -13.76 -9.31 -3.15
CA PRO A 69 -12.63 -10.06 -3.69
C PRO A 69 -11.34 -9.54 -3.05
N PRO A 70 -10.34 -10.40 -2.77
CA PRO A 70 -9.11 -9.99 -2.11
C PRO A 70 -8.16 -9.27 -3.08
N LEU A 71 -8.64 -8.28 -3.82
CA LEU A 71 -7.86 -7.54 -4.81
C LEU A 71 -7.15 -6.37 -4.16
N ILE A 72 -5.84 -6.28 -4.39
CA ILE A 72 -5.00 -5.15 -4.01
C ILE A 72 -5.19 -4.06 -5.05
N THR A 73 -5.44 -2.84 -4.58
CA THR A 73 -5.67 -1.66 -5.41
C THR A 73 -4.43 -0.79 -5.56
N GLN A 74 -3.54 -0.80 -4.56
CA GLN A 74 -2.32 0.00 -4.54
C GLN A 74 -1.33 -0.54 -3.49
N VAL A 75 -0.04 -0.33 -3.77
CA VAL A 75 1.06 -0.50 -2.80
C VAL A 75 1.91 0.77 -2.82
N HIS A 76 2.33 1.26 -1.66
CA HIS A 76 3.14 2.48 -1.57
C HIS A 76 4.00 2.53 -0.31
N TRP A 77 5.25 2.98 -0.44
CA TRP A 77 6.06 3.34 0.73
C TRP A 77 5.77 4.76 1.18
N CYS A 78 5.20 4.89 2.38
CA CYS A 78 5.02 6.17 3.05
C CYS A 78 6.29 6.52 3.83
N VAL A 79 7.06 7.49 3.32
CA VAL A 79 8.27 8.00 3.96
C VAL A 79 7.89 9.15 4.89
N LEU A 80 7.89 8.89 6.19
CA LEU A 80 7.67 9.89 7.23
C LEU A 80 9.03 10.30 7.85
N PRO A 81 9.14 11.45 8.55
CA PRO A 81 10.39 11.93 9.11
C PRO A 81 11.11 10.96 10.06
N PHE A 82 10.37 10.07 10.72
CA PHE A 82 10.89 9.16 11.75
C PHE A 82 10.81 7.68 11.39
N ARG A 83 10.06 7.31 10.34
CA ARG A 83 9.84 5.91 9.96
C ARG A 83 9.33 5.81 8.54
N VAL A 84 9.62 4.68 7.90
CA VAL A 84 9.04 4.32 6.62
C VAL A 84 8.11 3.14 6.83
N LEU A 85 6.86 3.27 6.37
CA LEU A 85 5.89 2.19 6.37
C LEU A 85 5.54 1.81 4.93
N LEU A 86 5.34 0.52 4.72
CA LEU A 86 4.76 0.01 3.48
C LEU A 86 3.24 -0.10 3.67
N VAL A 87 2.49 0.61 2.85
CA VAL A 87 1.03 0.63 2.87
C VAL A 87 0.49 -0.12 1.66
N LEU A 88 -0.46 -1.01 1.91
CA LEU A 88 -1.16 -1.81 0.92
C LEU A 88 -2.65 -1.59 1.09
N THR A 89 -3.32 -1.14 0.04
CA THR A 89 -4.77 -0.95 0.03
C THR A 89 -5.42 -2.01 -0.85
N SER A 90 -6.65 -2.37 -0.51
CA SER A 90 -7.39 -3.42 -1.19
C SER A 90 -8.89 -3.14 -1.16
N HIS A 91 -9.65 -4.05 -1.76
CA HIS A 91 -11.11 -4.07 -1.65
C HIS A 91 -11.62 -4.46 -0.25
N ARG A 92 -10.73 -4.92 0.63
CA ARG A 92 -11.07 -5.38 1.99
C ARG A 92 -10.61 -4.42 3.07
N GLY A 93 -9.63 -3.58 2.80
CA GLY A 93 -8.96 -2.83 3.87
C GLY A 93 -7.60 -2.29 3.50
N ILE A 94 -6.98 -1.74 4.54
CA ILE A 94 -5.68 -1.07 4.52
C ILE A 94 -4.76 -1.83 5.44
N GLN A 95 -3.64 -2.32 4.91
CA GLN A 95 -2.58 -3.01 5.66
C GLN A 95 -1.36 -2.11 5.70
N MET A 96 -0.79 -1.92 6.88
CA MET A 96 0.47 -1.22 7.05
C MET A 96 1.51 -2.19 7.62
N TYR A 97 2.68 -2.18 7.01
CA TYR A 97 3.81 -3.02 7.35
C TYR A 97 5.03 -2.16 7.68
N GLU A 98 6.00 -2.76 8.37
CA GLU A 98 7.37 -2.28 8.31
C GLU A 98 7.85 -2.17 6.86
N SER A 99 8.87 -1.34 6.62
CA SER A 99 9.33 -1.00 5.27
C SER A 99 9.72 -2.21 4.40
N ASP A 100 10.13 -3.33 5.00
CA ASP A 100 10.50 -4.56 4.28
C ASP A 100 9.33 -5.53 4.06
N GLY A 101 8.13 -5.17 4.52
CA GLY A 101 6.93 -6.00 4.47
C GLY A 101 6.93 -7.22 5.38
N SER A 102 7.91 -7.36 6.28
CA SER A 102 8.04 -8.56 7.12
C SER A 102 6.97 -8.64 8.21
N VAL A 103 6.65 -7.52 8.83
CA VAL A 103 5.73 -7.41 9.97
C VAL A 103 4.60 -6.47 9.63
N MET A 104 3.36 -6.96 9.70
CA MET A 104 2.17 -6.12 9.64
C MET A 104 1.98 -5.45 10.99
N VAL A 105 2.00 -4.12 11.01
CA VAL A 105 1.90 -3.32 12.22
C VAL A 105 0.50 -2.77 12.45
N TYR A 106 -0.32 -2.71 11.39
CA TYR A 106 -1.70 -2.24 11.48
C TYR A 106 -2.58 -2.80 10.37
N TRP A 107 -3.87 -2.94 10.66
CA TRP A 107 -4.92 -3.33 9.72
C TRP A 107 -6.21 -2.56 10.02
N HIS A 108 -6.81 -2.00 8.97
CA HIS A 108 -8.13 -1.41 9.01
C HIS A 108 -9.02 -2.08 7.97
N ALA A 109 -10.11 -2.70 8.41
CA ALA A 109 -11.11 -3.26 7.52
C ALA A 109 -11.95 -2.13 6.93
N LEU A 110 -12.30 -2.21 5.65
CA LEU A 110 -13.37 -1.37 5.10
C LEU A 110 -14.69 -2.01 5.51
N ASP A 111 -15.44 -1.35 6.38
CA ASP A 111 -16.69 -1.87 6.92
C ASP A 111 -17.65 -2.32 5.81
N SER A 112 -18.11 -3.57 5.90
CA SER A 112 -19.21 -4.11 5.08
C SER A 112 -20.58 -3.85 5.73
N GLY A 113 -20.65 -2.81 6.57
CA GLY A 113 -21.61 -2.68 7.67
C GLY A 113 -23.08 -2.47 7.29
N ASP A 114 -23.41 -2.32 6.02
CA ASP A 114 -24.79 -2.41 5.53
C ASP A 114 -24.83 -3.27 4.27
N ALA A 115 -25.43 -4.46 4.41
CA ALA A 115 -25.54 -5.50 3.38
C ALA A 115 -26.47 -5.13 2.20
N SER A 116 -26.62 -3.86 1.86
CA SER A 116 -27.51 -3.38 0.80
C SER A 116 -26.81 -2.64 -0.34
N SER A 117 -25.52 -2.28 -0.22
CA SER A 117 -24.82 -1.61 -1.33
C SER A 117 -24.10 -2.62 -2.22
N VAL A 118 -24.58 -2.79 -3.46
CA VAL A 118 -23.95 -3.54 -4.58
C VAL A 118 -22.62 -2.89 -5.03
N GLN A 119 -22.10 -1.91 -4.29
CA GLN A 119 -20.94 -1.12 -4.68
C GLN A 119 -19.65 -1.81 -4.22
N ALA A 120 -18.70 -1.95 -5.15
CA ALA A 120 -17.38 -2.50 -4.83
C ALA A 120 -16.68 -1.56 -3.82
N MET A 121 -16.46 -2.05 -2.60
CA MET A 121 -15.68 -1.36 -1.59
C MET A 121 -14.19 -1.41 -1.98
N PHE A 122 -13.49 -0.28 -1.87
CA PHE A 122 -12.05 -0.23 -2.01
C PHE A 122 -11.44 0.98 -1.29
N ALA A 123 -10.19 0.82 -0.89
CA ALA A 123 -9.31 1.90 -0.46
C ALA A 123 -8.27 2.16 -1.55
N ARG A 124 -7.89 3.42 -1.78
CA ARG A 124 -6.89 3.84 -2.76
C ARG A 124 -6.49 5.29 -2.51
N GLY A 125 -5.47 5.80 -3.20
CA GLY A 125 -5.01 7.17 -3.02
C GLY A 125 -4.26 7.30 -1.70
N ILE A 126 -3.08 6.68 -1.65
CA ILE A 126 -2.20 6.70 -0.48
C ILE A 126 -1.34 7.96 -0.55
N ALA A 127 -1.39 8.76 0.51
CA ALA A 127 -0.51 9.91 0.70
C ALA A 127 0.09 9.89 2.11
N ALA A 128 1.28 10.45 2.26
CA ALA A 128 1.96 10.60 3.54
C ALA A 128 2.33 12.08 3.74
N SER A 129 2.08 12.60 4.94
CA SER A 129 2.43 13.97 5.30
C SER A 129 2.74 14.08 6.78
N VAL A 130 3.90 14.65 7.13
CA VAL A 130 4.37 14.80 8.50
C VAL A 130 4.35 13.45 9.25
N HIS A 131 3.37 13.21 10.11
CA HIS A 131 3.18 11.98 10.89
C HIS A 131 1.89 11.25 10.52
N PHE A 132 1.20 11.69 9.46
CA PHE A 132 -0.04 11.11 9.00
C PHE A 132 0.15 10.30 7.73
N ILE A 133 -0.61 9.23 7.63
CA ILE A 133 -0.89 8.54 6.37
C ILE A 133 -2.37 8.72 6.06
N CYS A 134 -2.66 9.20 4.87
CA CYS A 134 -4.01 9.41 4.37
C CYS A 134 -4.32 8.36 3.31
N VAL A 135 -5.53 7.79 3.37
CA VAL A 135 -6.00 6.82 2.39
C VAL A 135 -7.43 7.16 1.99
N GLY A 136 -7.65 7.35 0.69
CA GLY A 136 -8.98 7.53 0.14
C GLY A 136 -9.82 6.25 0.07
N THR A 137 -11.13 6.41 -0.01
CA THR A 137 -12.09 5.30 -0.12
C THR A 137 -13.01 5.45 -1.34
N CYS A 138 -13.70 4.37 -1.66
CA CYS A 138 -14.74 4.33 -2.69
C CYS A 138 -15.93 5.27 -2.41
N SER A 139 -16.14 5.73 -1.18
CA SER A 139 -17.21 6.66 -0.81
C SER A 139 -16.79 8.14 -0.88
N GLY A 140 -15.57 8.43 -1.33
CA GLY A 140 -15.03 9.80 -1.37
C GLY A 140 -14.49 10.30 -0.03
N ARG A 141 -14.33 9.39 0.95
CA ARG A 141 -13.79 9.70 2.27
C ARG A 141 -12.27 9.54 2.28
N VAL A 142 -11.59 10.36 3.07
CA VAL A 142 -10.16 10.21 3.35
C VAL A 142 -9.97 9.81 4.80
N LEU A 143 -9.46 8.60 5.01
CA LEU A 143 -9.08 8.09 6.31
C LEU A 143 -7.69 8.62 6.67
N VAL A 144 -7.57 9.28 7.81
CA VAL A 144 -6.31 9.89 8.29
C VAL A 144 -5.80 9.10 9.48
N PHE A 145 -4.67 8.44 9.30
CA PHE A 145 -4.02 7.62 10.32
C PHE A 145 -2.86 8.38 10.96
N ASP A 146 -2.88 8.51 12.28
CA ASP A 146 -1.74 9.01 13.06
C ASP A 146 -0.71 7.89 13.25
N ILE A 147 0.53 8.16 12.85
CA ILE A 147 1.62 7.20 12.84
C ILE A 147 2.62 7.54 13.95
N PRO A 148 2.80 6.66 14.96
CA PRO A 148 3.78 6.89 16.00
C PRO A 148 5.20 6.68 15.48
N ALA A 149 6.17 7.31 16.15
CA ALA A 149 7.59 7.16 15.81
C ALA A 149 8.06 5.70 15.81
N LYS A 150 7.51 4.88 16.70
CA LYS A 150 7.82 3.44 16.85
C LYS A 150 6.60 2.68 17.35
N GLY A 151 6.63 1.36 17.15
CA GLY A 151 5.60 0.44 17.64
C GLY A 151 4.34 0.37 16.77
N PRO A 152 3.34 -0.40 17.19
CA PRO A 152 2.12 -0.69 16.42
C PRO A 152 0.94 0.22 16.74
N ASN A 153 1.11 1.26 17.56
CA ASN A 153 0.02 2.13 18.05
C ASN A 153 -0.46 3.14 16.98
N ILE A 154 -0.71 2.66 15.76
CA ILE A 154 -1.32 3.43 14.68
C ILE A 154 -2.81 3.55 14.97
N VAL A 155 -3.36 4.76 14.85
CA VAL A 155 -4.77 5.04 15.13
C VAL A 155 -5.41 5.79 13.96
N LEU A 156 -6.68 5.48 13.67
CA LEU A 156 -7.50 6.32 12.79
C LEU A 156 -7.87 7.58 13.56
N SER A 157 -7.25 8.70 13.20
CA SER A 157 -7.42 9.98 13.87
C SER A 157 -8.66 10.73 13.39
N GLU A 158 -8.93 10.68 12.09
CA GLU A 158 -10.00 11.46 11.46
C GLU A 158 -10.49 10.79 10.17
N GLU A 159 -11.75 11.04 9.83
CA GLU A 159 -12.30 10.76 8.50
C GLU A 159 -12.77 12.08 7.86
N LEU A 160 -12.13 12.47 6.76
CA LEU A 160 -12.47 13.69 6.03
C LEU A 160 -13.52 13.41 4.95
N ALA A 161 -14.53 14.29 4.87
CA ALA A 161 -15.69 14.15 3.99
C ALA A 161 -15.73 15.24 2.88
N GLY A 162 -14.64 15.37 2.12
CA GLY A 162 -14.50 16.44 1.12
C GLY A 162 -14.99 16.07 -0.28
N HIS A 163 -14.87 14.81 -0.70
CA HIS A 163 -15.21 14.39 -2.06
C HIS A 163 -16.61 13.80 -2.14
N GLN A 164 -17.34 14.14 -3.20
CA GLN A 164 -18.64 13.55 -3.51
C GLN A 164 -18.52 12.28 -4.37
N THR A 165 -17.30 11.95 -4.81
CA THR A 165 -17.00 10.85 -5.73
C THR A 165 -15.88 9.97 -5.17
N PRO A 166 -15.78 8.70 -5.61
CA PRO A 166 -14.70 7.79 -5.20
C PRO A 166 -13.31 8.38 -5.42
N ILE A 167 -12.38 8.08 -4.51
CA ILE A 167 -10.98 8.52 -4.65
C ILE A 167 -10.19 7.54 -5.53
N THR A 168 -9.74 8.10 -6.66
CA THR A 168 -8.94 7.52 -7.76
C THR A 168 -7.54 7.03 -7.46
N ASP A 169 -6.79 7.93 -6.85
CA ASP A 169 -5.35 8.09 -6.99
C ASP A 169 -4.81 9.09 -5.95
#